data_AF-A0A210W0N8-F1
#
_entry.id   AF-A0A210W0N8-F1
#
_cell.length_a   1.000
_cell.length_b   1.000
_cell.length_c   1.000
_cell.angle_alpha   90.00
_cell.angle_beta   90.00
_cell.angle_gamma   90.00
#
_symmetry.space_group_name_H-M   'P 1'
#
loop_
_entity.id
_entity.type
_entity.pdbx_description
1 polymer ?
#
loop_
_entity_poly.entity_id
_entity_poly.type
_entity_poly.pdbx_seq_one_letter_code
_entity_poly.pdbx_strand_id
1 'polypeptide(L)'
;MRSEDLQLRQLAKTGDIEACLKLGEAYLTGSPGISKNISIGVSYLKSAFPKAQQRASISLSTHLSLKEIVKEDLIFALKNAAENDEIARLKLSAWHFLRCEAEMGKVWLQRCTTQLLDSTDTSHQKISVGKLLSSLHALRIIHPTDVSSIIASEARSALNGRQPDRCIQILSVLSSHSCFVPLNMTLHQLICDIVAYAEKFKHDLGHLPADLIEQSLERCSAVGDLKACHILGRSLAGYPCGHLPAKRLVRSQNLRKSVALLLRSGDSGVSMAWLHLFRICSDYRSSVANPTMARFCLEKAAKHGIAEAERCLGVMILRESVEIDSMESGMKMLHSAANKGDPLARSLLCSFVLPVFGPEDEAQSAISEIQEIAPLLAMRLRLARAFGLTKLEALSMNINATIRPWGIVLEKNTQVAKGKLAEPRVIPATTEYAMTCLEIAANLFSSKSPENIILEGSLRARSLQLRRLLQKLHIQERFFFSSVSSQQREAIRLGTKWAKVQKEIIKEVF
;
A
#
# COMPACT_ATOMS: atom_id res chain seq x y z
N MET A 1 -7.99 -43.23 -43.01
CA MET A 1 -9.40 -42.97 -42.63
C MET A 1 -10.20 -44.16 -43.12
N ARG A 2 -10.79 -44.96 -42.23
CA ARG A 2 -11.56 -46.15 -42.63
C ARG A 2 -12.92 -45.70 -43.18
N SER A 3 -13.52 -46.47 -44.10
CA SER A 3 -14.86 -46.19 -44.65
C SER A 3 -15.94 -46.12 -43.57
N GLU A 4 -15.77 -46.93 -42.53
CA GLU A 4 -16.59 -46.98 -41.32
C GLU A 4 -16.60 -45.65 -40.55
N ASP A 5 -15.46 -44.94 -40.47
CA ASP A 5 -15.35 -43.65 -39.78
C ASP A 5 -16.13 -42.54 -40.52
N LEU A 6 -16.17 -42.61 -41.85
CA LEU A 6 -16.91 -41.66 -42.68
C LEU A 6 -18.42 -41.89 -42.58
N GLN A 7 -18.85 -43.15 -42.54
CA GLN A 7 -20.25 -43.50 -42.32
C GLN A 7 -20.72 -43.09 -40.93
N LEU A 8 -19.91 -43.34 -39.88
CA LEU A 8 -20.22 -42.89 -38.52
C LEU A 8 -20.39 -41.36 -38.43
N ARG A 9 -19.55 -40.59 -39.14
CA ARG A 9 -19.68 -39.12 -39.17
C ARG A 9 -20.94 -38.65 -39.90
N GLN A 10 -21.35 -39.34 -40.95
CA GLN A 10 -22.60 -39.05 -41.64
C GLN A 10 -23.81 -39.37 -40.75
N LEU A 11 -23.79 -40.51 -40.05
CA LEU A 11 -24.84 -40.93 -39.13
C LEU A 11 -24.96 -40.01 -37.90
N ALA A 12 -23.82 -39.53 -37.36
CA ALA A 12 -23.85 -38.55 -36.29
C ALA A 12 -24.37 -37.18 -36.74
N LYS A 13 -24.10 -36.76 -37.99
CA LYS A 13 -24.71 -35.55 -38.58
C LYS A 13 -26.22 -35.68 -38.77
N THR A 14 -26.72 -36.89 -39.03
CA THR A 14 -28.16 -37.19 -39.07
C THR A 14 -28.80 -37.30 -37.68
N GLY A 15 -28.02 -37.15 -36.60
CA GLY A 15 -28.52 -37.15 -35.22
C GLY A 15 -28.71 -38.53 -34.60
N ASP A 16 -28.08 -39.56 -35.17
CA ASP A 16 -28.08 -40.90 -34.60
C ASP A 16 -27.30 -40.92 -33.26
N ILE A 17 -27.94 -41.45 -32.23
CA ILE A 17 -27.47 -41.37 -30.84
C ILE A 17 -26.26 -42.28 -30.64
N GLU A 18 -26.29 -43.49 -31.20
CA GLU A 18 -25.20 -44.46 -31.06
C GLU A 18 -23.94 -44.01 -31.82
N ALA A 19 -24.13 -43.41 -32.99
CA ALA A 19 -23.04 -42.84 -33.78
C ALA A 19 -22.42 -41.63 -33.06
N CYS A 20 -23.22 -40.76 -32.44
CA CYS A 20 -22.73 -39.64 -31.63
C CYS A 20 -21.91 -40.10 -30.41
N LEU A 21 -22.37 -41.13 -29.69
CA LEU A 21 -21.65 -41.69 -28.54
C LEU A 21 -20.31 -42.31 -28.95
N LYS A 22 -20.32 -43.18 -29.96
CA LYS A 22 -19.09 -43.87 -30.45
C LYS A 22 -18.07 -42.89 -31.03
N LEU A 23 -18.52 -41.86 -31.76
CA LEU A 23 -17.61 -40.83 -32.25
C LEU A 23 -17.08 -39.95 -31.12
N GLY A 24 -17.93 -39.57 -30.17
CA GLY A 24 -17.52 -38.86 -28.97
C GLY A 24 -16.39 -39.58 -28.25
N GLU A 25 -16.58 -40.86 -27.95
CA GLU A 25 -15.57 -41.71 -27.32
C GLU A 25 -14.29 -41.84 -28.16
N ALA A 26 -14.41 -41.98 -29.48
CA ALA A 26 -13.28 -42.08 -30.39
C ALA A 26 -12.44 -40.78 -30.42
N TYR A 27 -13.08 -39.61 -30.39
CA TYR A 27 -12.40 -38.31 -30.29
C TYR A 27 -11.76 -38.07 -28.92
N LEU A 28 -12.33 -38.62 -27.85
CA LEU A 28 -11.78 -38.50 -26.48
C LEU A 28 -10.59 -39.42 -26.23
N THR A 29 -10.62 -40.64 -26.78
CA THR A 29 -9.58 -41.67 -26.58
C THR A 29 -8.45 -41.61 -27.62
N GLY A 30 -8.71 -41.09 -28.82
CA GLY A 30 -7.75 -41.04 -29.92
C GLY A 30 -7.61 -42.39 -30.63
N SER A 31 -8.70 -42.87 -31.23
CA SER A 31 -8.75 -44.14 -31.96
C SER A 31 -7.91 -44.09 -33.26
N PRO A 32 -7.48 -45.24 -33.83
CA PRO A 32 -6.64 -45.25 -35.03
C PRO A 32 -7.36 -44.61 -36.23
N GLY A 33 -6.95 -43.40 -36.60
CA GLY A 33 -7.55 -42.60 -37.68
C GLY A 33 -8.20 -41.29 -37.22
N ILE A 34 -8.39 -41.09 -35.91
CA ILE A 34 -8.97 -39.88 -35.32
C ILE A 34 -7.99 -39.33 -34.27
N SER A 35 -7.52 -38.10 -34.46
CA SER A 35 -6.69 -37.43 -33.45
C SER A 35 -7.53 -37.07 -32.22
N LYS A 36 -6.93 -37.23 -31.02
CA LYS A 36 -7.58 -36.85 -29.76
C LYS A 36 -7.96 -35.37 -29.81
N ASN A 37 -9.25 -35.07 -29.75
CA ASN A 37 -9.76 -33.71 -29.71
C ASN A 37 -10.95 -33.61 -28.74
N ILE A 38 -10.69 -33.00 -27.60
CA ILE A 38 -11.61 -32.95 -26.46
C ILE A 38 -12.85 -32.12 -26.79
N SER A 39 -12.69 -30.95 -27.41
CA SER A 39 -13.81 -30.04 -27.69
C SER A 39 -14.82 -30.63 -28.68
N ILE A 40 -14.30 -31.33 -29.71
CA ILE A 40 -15.12 -32.02 -30.70
C ILE A 40 -15.78 -33.27 -30.09
N GLY A 41 -15.05 -34.05 -29.29
CA GLY A 41 -15.64 -35.20 -28.59
C GLY A 41 -16.78 -34.78 -27.66
N VAL A 42 -16.58 -33.71 -26.89
CA VAL A 42 -17.59 -33.14 -26.00
C VAL A 42 -18.80 -32.60 -26.77
N SER A 43 -18.63 -31.99 -27.94
CA SER A 43 -19.76 -31.47 -28.71
C SER A 43 -20.69 -32.58 -29.25
N TYR A 44 -20.12 -33.69 -29.72
CA TYR A 44 -20.89 -34.88 -30.11
C TYR A 44 -21.56 -35.58 -28.94
N LEU A 45 -20.94 -35.59 -27.75
CA LEU A 45 -21.58 -36.11 -26.55
C LEU A 45 -22.66 -35.14 -26.03
N LYS A 46 -22.49 -33.83 -26.24
CA LYS A 46 -23.49 -32.81 -25.91
C LYS A 46 -24.79 -32.97 -26.71
N SER A 47 -24.68 -33.29 -28.01
CA SER A 47 -25.87 -33.54 -28.84
C SER A 47 -26.62 -34.83 -28.46
N ALA A 48 -25.95 -35.77 -27.80
CA ALA A 48 -26.53 -37.03 -27.32
C ALA A 48 -27.22 -36.93 -25.94
N PHE A 49 -26.98 -35.86 -25.15
CA PHE A 49 -27.59 -35.68 -23.81
C PHE A 49 -29.12 -35.81 -23.75
N PRO A 50 -29.93 -35.18 -24.63
CA PRO A 50 -31.40 -35.19 -24.47
C PRO A 50 -32.04 -36.57 -24.59
N LYS A 51 -31.35 -37.55 -25.20
CA LYS A 51 -31.89 -38.90 -25.41
C LYS A 51 -31.11 -40.02 -24.72
N ALA A 52 -29.83 -39.82 -24.41
CA ALA A 52 -28.96 -40.82 -23.78
C ALA A 52 -28.05 -40.20 -22.69
N GLN A 53 -28.65 -39.40 -21.80
CA GLN A 53 -27.95 -38.64 -20.75
C GLN A 53 -27.02 -39.50 -19.89
N GLN A 54 -27.48 -40.67 -19.45
CA GLN A 54 -26.70 -41.56 -18.58
C GLN A 54 -25.45 -42.09 -19.29
N ARG A 55 -25.61 -42.66 -20.50
CA ARG A 55 -24.48 -43.24 -21.26
C ARG A 55 -23.45 -42.18 -21.66
N ALA A 56 -23.92 -41.02 -22.11
CA ALA A 56 -23.05 -39.88 -22.43
C ALA A 56 -22.29 -39.37 -21.19
N SER A 57 -22.95 -39.35 -20.02
CA SER A 57 -22.30 -38.89 -18.78
C SER A 57 -21.22 -39.86 -18.29
N ILE A 58 -21.44 -41.17 -18.42
CA ILE A 58 -20.47 -42.20 -18.04
C ILE A 58 -19.27 -42.18 -18.99
N SER A 59 -19.48 -42.07 -20.31
CA SER A 59 -18.36 -41.99 -21.25
C SER A 59 -17.52 -40.73 -21.05
N LEU A 60 -18.12 -39.60 -20.65
CA LEU A 60 -17.39 -38.41 -20.24
C LEU A 60 -16.60 -38.65 -18.94
N SER A 61 -17.20 -39.25 -17.91
CA SER A 61 -16.54 -39.49 -16.63
C SER A 61 -15.39 -40.47 -16.73
N THR A 62 -15.45 -41.47 -17.61
CA THR A 62 -14.40 -42.48 -17.78
C THR A 62 -13.21 -41.91 -18.56
N HIS A 63 -13.47 -41.23 -19.68
CA HIS A 63 -12.41 -40.85 -20.63
C HIS A 63 -11.79 -39.47 -20.37
N LEU A 64 -12.48 -38.56 -19.68
CA LEU A 64 -11.93 -37.24 -19.35
C LEU A 64 -11.25 -37.22 -17.99
N SER A 65 -10.14 -36.50 -17.90
CA SER A 65 -9.51 -36.16 -16.60
C SER A 65 -10.37 -35.14 -15.86
N LEU A 66 -10.26 -35.10 -14.53
CA LEU A 66 -10.96 -34.10 -13.71
C LEU A 66 -10.69 -32.66 -14.15
N LYS A 67 -9.46 -32.37 -14.59
CA LYS A 67 -9.07 -31.06 -15.10
C LYS A 67 -9.83 -30.69 -16.37
N GLU A 68 -9.96 -31.62 -17.31
CA GLU A 68 -10.68 -31.38 -18.57
C GLU A 68 -12.18 -31.18 -18.31
N ILE A 69 -12.75 -31.93 -17.37
CA ILE A 69 -14.16 -31.80 -16.98
C ILE A 69 -14.45 -30.42 -16.36
N VAL A 70 -13.56 -29.94 -15.48
CA VAL A 70 -13.70 -28.60 -14.89
C VAL A 70 -13.50 -27.50 -15.94
N LYS A 71 -12.57 -27.68 -16.89
CA LYS A 71 -12.33 -26.68 -17.95
C LYS A 71 -13.49 -26.52 -18.93
N GLU A 72 -14.21 -27.60 -19.22
CA GLU A 72 -15.33 -27.61 -20.18
C GLU A 72 -16.70 -27.39 -19.50
N ASP A 73 -16.71 -27.03 -18.21
CA ASP A 73 -17.89 -26.85 -17.36
C ASP A 73 -18.85 -28.06 -17.33
N LEU A 74 -18.29 -29.28 -17.39
CA LEU A 74 -19.02 -30.55 -17.46
C LEU A 74 -19.33 -31.17 -16.08
N ILE A 75 -19.29 -30.38 -15.01
CA ILE A 75 -19.52 -30.86 -13.64
C ILE A 75 -20.94 -31.45 -13.47
N PHE A 76 -21.93 -30.91 -14.19
CA PHE A 76 -23.29 -31.45 -14.19
C PHE A 76 -23.34 -32.89 -14.74
N ALA A 77 -22.56 -33.17 -15.79
CA ALA A 77 -22.47 -34.50 -16.38
C ALA A 77 -21.81 -35.47 -15.40
N LEU A 78 -20.78 -35.02 -14.68
CA LEU A 78 -20.10 -35.81 -13.67
C LEU A 78 -21.04 -36.14 -12.48
N LYS A 79 -21.90 -35.22 -12.06
CA LYS A 79 -22.94 -35.49 -11.04
C LYS A 79 -23.92 -36.58 -11.48
N ASN A 80 -24.38 -36.53 -12.74
CA ASN A 80 -25.29 -37.54 -13.29
C ASN A 80 -24.60 -38.91 -13.41
N ALA A 81 -23.33 -38.93 -13.81
CA ALA A 81 -22.56 -40.18 -13.90
C ALA A 81 -22.32 -40.81 -12.52
N ALA A 82 -22.14 -40.00 -11.47
CA ALA A 82 -21.87 -40.47 -10.11
C ALA A 82 -23.03 -41.27 -9.48
N GLU A 83 -24.24 -41.22 -10.02
CA GLU A 83 -25.32 -42.09 -9.55
C GLU A 83 -25.01 -43.56 -9.85
N ASN A 84 -24.42 -43.85 -11.02
CA ASN A 84 -24.28 -45.21 -11.53
C ASN A 84 -22.82 -45.69 -11.63
N ASP A 85 -21.87 -44.79 -11.88
CA ASP A 85 -20.46 -45.11 -12.10
C ASP A 85 -19.58 -44.79 -10.87
N GLU A 86 -18.73 -45.74 -10.48
CA GLU A 86 -17.84 -45.60 -9.34
C GLU A 86 -16.69 -44.63 -9.61
N ILE A 87 -16.15 -44.63 -10.84
CA ILE A 87 -15.06 -43.73 -11.23
C ILE A 87 -15.57 -42.29 -11.15
N ALA A 88 -16.80 -42.04 -11.60
CA ALA A 88 -17.47 -40.75 -11.46
C ALA A 88 -17.65 -40.34 -9.98
N ARG A 89 -18.09 -41.24 -9.09
CA ARG A 89 -18.21 -40.94 -7.64
C ARG A 89 -16.86 -40.57 -7.02
N LEU A 90 -15.81 -41.31 -7.34
CA LEU A 90 -14.46 -41.04 -6.86
C LEU A 90 -13.94 -39.69 -7.36
N LYS A 91 -14.12 -39.39 -8.64
CA LYS A 91 -13.79 -38.08 -9.22
C LYS A 91 -14.58 -36.93 -8.56
N LEU A 92 -15.88 -37.13 -8.34
CA LEU A 92 -16.75 -36.14 -7.71
C LEU A 92 -16.36 -35.87 -6.25
N SER A 93 -16.06 -36.94 -5.50
CA SER A 93 -15.62 -36.82 -4.12
C SER A 93 -14.32 -36.04 -4.02
N ALA A 94 -13.33 -36.36 -4.87
CA ALA A 94 -12.06 -35.65 -4.94
C ALA A 94 -12.27 -34.16 -5.24
N TRP A 95 -13.17 -33.83 -6.17
CA TRP A 95 -13.50 -32.45 -6.50
C TRP A 95 -14.07 -31.69 -5.28
N HIS A 96 -15.00 -32.28 -4.52
CA HIS A 96 -15.53 -31.64 -3.30
C HIS A 96 -14.47 -31.49 -2.20
N PHE A 97 -13.58 -32.46 -2.00
CA PHE A 97 -12.50 -32.33 -1.03
C PHE A 97 -11.51 -31.22 -1.38
N LEU A 98 -11.18 -31.04 -2.66
CA LEU A 98 -10.31 -29.95 -3.12
C LEU A 98 -10.93 -28.57 -2.89
N ARG A 99 -12.27 -28.48 -2.82
CA ARG A 99 -13.01 -27.24 -2.50
C ARG A 99 -13.27 -27.04 -1.01
N CYS A 100 -12.75 -27.92 -0.16
CA CYS A 100 -13.04 -27.96 1.28
C CYS A 100 -14.51 -28.23 1.63
N GLU A 101 -15.28 -28.86 0.73
CA GLU A 101 -16.67 -29.29 0.96
C GLU A 101 -16.70 -30.74 1.47
N ALA A 102 -16.10 -30.97 2.64
CA ALA A 102 -15.82 -32.32 3.15
C ALA A 102 -17.08 -33.17 3.34
N GLU A 103 -18.20 -32.59 3.76
CA GLU A 103 -19.45 -33.33 3.97
C GLU A 103 -20.02 -33.89 2.66
N MET A 104 -20.03 -33.07 1.60
CA MET A 104 -20.46 -33.51 0.26
C MET A 104 -19.51 -34.59 -0.28
N GLY A 105 -18.20 -34.41 -0.11
CA GLY A 105 -17.21 -35.41 -0.53
C GLY A 105 -17.39 -36.76 0.16
N LYS A 106 -17.66 -36.76 1.47
CA LYS A 106 -17.89 -37.99 2.27
C LYS A 106 -19.13 -38.76 1.81
N VAL A 107 -20.23 -38.08 1.53
CA VAL A 107 -21.49 -38.72 1.09
C VAL A 107 -21.26 -39.57 -0.16
N TRP A 108 -20.47 -39.06 -1.11
CA TRP A 108 -20.16 -39.79 -2.34
C TRP A 108 -19.12 -40.89 -2.15
N LEU A 109 -18.13 -40.69 -1.28
CA LEU A 109 -17.17 -41.74 -0.92
C LEU A 109 -17.82 -42.95 -0.25
N GLN A 110 -18.77 -42.72 0.68
CA GLN A 110 -19.46 -43.79 1.40
C GLN A 110 -20.28 -44.70 0.47
N ARG A 111 -20.60 -44.22 -0.74
CA ARG A 111 -21.32 -44.97 -1.78
C ARG A 111 -20.39 -45.72 -2.75
N CYS A 112 -19.07 -45.64 -2.57
CA CYS A 112 -18.11 -46.40 -3.36
C CYS A 112 -17.91 -47.80 -2.76
N THR A 113 -17.91 -48.85 -3.59
CA THR A 113 -17.65 -50.22 -3.12
C THR A 113 -16.15 -50.52 -2.99
N THR A 114 -15.30 -49.74 -3.68
CA THR A 114 -13.85 -49.82 -3.56
C THR A 114 -13.43 -49.44 -2.14
N GLN A 115 -12.91 -50.42 -1.39
CA GLN A 115 -12.29 -50.24 -0.07
C GLN A 115 -10.97 -49.46 -0.22
N LEU A 116 -11.05 -48.17 -0.56
CA LEU A 116 -9.90 -47.27 -0.71
C LEU A 116 -9.37 -46.73 0.62
N LEU A 117 -10.08 -47.03 1.70
CA LEU A 117 -9.78 -46.64 3.07
C LEU A 117 -9.95 -47.91 3.92
N ASP A 118 -8.86 -48.39 4.51
CA ASP A 118 -8.92 -49.50 5.47
C ASP A 118 -10.01 -49.20 6.51
N SER A 119 -10.94 -50.15 6.67
CA SER A 119 -12.20 -50.02 7.42
C SER A 119 -12.03 -49.88 8.94
N THR A 120 -10.83 -49.61 9.44
CA THR A 120 -10.53 -49.44 10.87
C THR A 120 -10.44 -47.98 11.34
N ASP A 121 -10.53 -46.99 10.45
CA ASP A 121 -10.57 -45.56 10.82
C ASP A 121 -12.03 -44.99 10.81
N THR A 122 -13.02 -45.83 11.09
CA THR A 122 -14.44 -45.44 11.20
C THR A 122 -14.80 -44.71 12.52
N SER A 123 -13.80 -44.39 13.35
CA SER A 123 -13.96 -43.64 14.59
C SER A 123 -13.66 -42.15 14.39
N HIS A 124 -14.56 -41.40 13.74
CA HIS A 124 -14.60 -39.91 13.73
C HIS A 124 -13.32 -39.12 13.37
N GLN A 125 -12.22 -39.77 12.98
CA GLN A 125 -10.98 -39.08 12.63
C GLN A 125 -11.02 -38.63 11.18
N LYS A 126 -10.67 -37.36 10.98
CA LYS A 126 -10.61 -36.66 9.69
C LYS A 126 -10.00 -37.58 8.63
N ILE A 127 -10.79 -38.05 7.66
CA ILE A 127 -10.25 -38.64 6.42
C ILE A 127 -9.24 -37.62 5.89
N SER A 128 -7.96 -37.97 5.96
CA SER A 128 -6.93 -37.05 5.50
C SER A 128 -7.01 -37.03 3.97
N VAL A 129 -7.35 -35.86 3.43
CA VAL A 129 -7.50 -35.64 1.98
C VAL A 129 -6.26 -36.13 1.21
N GLY A 130 -5.09 -36.08 1.83
CA GLY A 130 -3.84 -36.67 1.32
C GLY A 130 -3.87 -38.18 1.10
N LYS A 131 -4.43 -38.99 2.02
CA LYS A 131 -4.58 -40.45 1.83
C LYS A 131 -5.49 -40.74 0.63
N LEU A 132 -6.60 -40.00 0.53
CA LEU A 132 -7.52 -40.10 -0.60
C LEU A 132 -6.88 -39.70 -1.94
N LEU A 133 -6.13 -38.60 -1.98
CA LEU A 133 -5.44 -38.19 -3.20
C LEU A 133 -4.36 -39.21 -3.61
N SER A 134 -3.67 -39.82 -2.65
CA SER A 134 -2.69 -40.88 -2.92
C SER A 134 -3.34 -42.17 -3.45
N SER A 135 -4.50 -42.56 -2.93
CA SER A 135 -5.21 -43.76 -3.40
C SER A 135 -5.83 -43.54 -4.78
N LEU A 136 -6.39 -42.35 -5.05
CA LEU A 136 -6.89 -42.00 -6.38
C LEU A 136 -5.78 -41.89 -7.42
N HIS A 137 -4.58 -41.52 -7.01
CA HIS A 137 -3.41 -41.56 -7.88
C HIS A 137 -2.93 -42.98 -8.16
N ALA A 138 -2.91 -43.85 -7.15
CA ALA A 138 -2.57 -45.26 -7.32
C ALA A 138 -3.51 -45.95 -8.33
N LEU A 139 -4.79 -45.56 -8.33
CA LEU A 139 -5.78 -46.00 -9.31
C LEU A 139 -5.67 -45.33 -10.70
N ARG A 140 -4.69 -44.44 -10.92
CA ARG A 140 -4.52 -43.62 -12.14
C ARG A 140 -5.75 -42.77 -12.51
N ILE A 141 -6.62 -42.47 -11.55
CA ILE A 141 -7.83 -41.67 -11.76
C ILE A 141 -7.49 -40.18 -11.82
N ILE A 142 -6.43 -39.77 -11.11
CA ILE A 142 -5.99 -38.36 -11.01
C ILE A 142 -4.47 -38.26 -11.15
N HIS A 143 -4.01 -37.34 -11.98
CA HIS A 143 -2.60 -36.93 -12.00
C HIS A 143 -2.35 -35.76 -11.03
N PRO A 144 -1.21 -35.72 -10.32
CA PRO A 144 -0.91 -34.66 -9.34
C PRO A 144 -0.85 -33.27 -9.98
N THR A 145 -0.44 -33.19 -11.25
CA THR A 145 -0.45 -31.96 -12.05
C THR A 145 -1.86 -31.42 -12.27
N ASP A 146 -2.86 -32.30 -12.42
CA ASP A 146 -4.26 -31.91 -12.61
C ASP A 146 -4.83 -31.30 -11.32
N VAL A 147 -4.49 -31.89 -10.16
CA VAL A 147 -4.89 -31.38 -8.84
C VAL A 147 -4.41 -29.94 -8.64
N SER A 148 -3.13 -29.66 -8.93
CA SER A 148 -2.56 -28.32 -8.80
C SER A 148 -3.31 -27.27 -9.63
N SER A 149 -3.78 -27.65 -10.83
CA SER A 149 -4.50 -26.76 -11.73
C SER A 149 -5.94 -26.50 -11.29
N ILE A 150 -6.60 -27.50 -10.71
CA ILE A 150 -7.97 -27.38 -10.18
C ILE A 150 -7.96 -26.51 -8.92
N ILE A 151 -6.99 -26.73 -8.03
CA ILE A 151 -6.80 -25.87 -6.84
C ILE A 151 -6.56 -24.43 -7.28
N ALA A 152 -5.70 -24.21 -8.29
CA ALA A 152 -5.43 -22.86 -8.79
C ALA A 152 -6.68 -22.19 -9.38
N SER A 153 -7.50 -22.90 -10.17
CA SER A 153 -8.71 -22.33 -10.76
C SER A 153 -9.78 -22.02 -9.71
N GLU A 154 -10.00 -22.90 -8.73
CA GLU A 154 -11.00 -22.71 -7.66
C GLU A 154 -10.55 -21.64 -6.66
N ALA A 155 -9.26 -21.59 -6.31
CA ALA A 155 -8.73 -20.52 -5.47
C ALA A 155 -8.87 -19.15 -6.18
N ARG A 156 -8.60 -19.09 -7.49
CA ARG A 156 -8.76 -17.87 -8.27
C ARG A 156 -10.22 -17.44 -8.41
N SER A 157 -11.14 -18.38 -8.61
CA SER A 157 -12.57 -18.07 -8.67
C SER A 157 -13.08 -17.55 -7.31
N ALA A 158 -12.64 -18.14 -6.20
CA ALA A 158 -12.98 -17.67 -4.85
C ALA A 158 -12.44 -16.26 -4.58
N LEU A 159 -11.21 -15.95 -5.01
CA LEU A 159 -10.61 -14.62 -4.88
C LEU A 159 -11.37 -13.57 -5.70
N ASN A 160 -11.72 -13.90 -6.95
CA ASN A 160 -12.53 -13.03 -7.82
C ASN A 160 -13.94 -12.81 -7.26
N GLY A 161 -14.53 -13.84 -6.64
CA GLY A 161 -15.81 -13.80 -5.94
C GLY A 161 -15.79 -13.09 -4.59
N ARG A 162 -14.66 -12.48 -4.18
CA ARG A 162 -14.46 -11.83 -2.87
C ARG A 162 -14.72 -12.75 -1.67
N GLN A 163 -14.38 -14.02 -1.79
CA GLN A 163 -14.45 -15.02 -0.70
C GLN A 163 -13.03 -15.43 -0.27
N PRO A 164 -12.29 -14.56 0.46
CA PRO A 164 -10.90 -14.83 0.84
C PRO A 164 -10.77 -16.03 1.79
N ASP A 165 -11.73 -16.22 2.71
CA ASP A 165 -11.70 -17.36 3.66
C ASP A 165 -11.74 -18.70 2.94
N ARG A 166 -12.60 -18.81 1.92
CA ARG A 166 -12.69 -20.01 1.09
C ARG A 166 -11.39 -20.24 0.31
N CYS A 167 -10.80 -19.17 -0.21
CA CYS A 167 -9.51 -19.23 -0.90
C CYS A 167 -8.38 -19.71 0.02
N ILE A 168 -8.32 -19.19 1.25
CA ILE A 168 -7.36 -19.57 2.28
C ILE A 168 -7.54 -21.04 2.67
N GLN A 169 -8.79 -21.49 2.86
CA GLN A 169 -9.10 -22.89 3.15
C GLN A 169 -8.62 -23.80 2.01
N ILE A 170 -8.95 -23.48 0.76
CA ILE A 170 -8.50 -24.25 -0.42
C ILE A 170 -6.97 -24.33 -0.49
N LEU A 171 -6.26 -23.24 -0.24
CA LEU A 171 -4.80 -23.23 -0.26
C LEU A 171 -4.17 -23.93 0.96
N SER A 172 -4.85 -23.99 2.10
CA SER A 172 -4.39 -24.77 3.26
C SER A 172 -4.38 -26.29 3.00
N VAL A 173 -5.12 -26.76 1.98
CA VAL A 173 -5.02 -28.14 1.49
C VAL A 173 -3.62 -28.41 0.91
N LEU A 174 -2.95 -27.39 0.35
CA LEU A 174 -1.59 -27.52 -0.15
C LEU A 174 -0.57 -27.70 0.99
N SER A 175 -0.79 -27.08 2.15
CA SER A 175 0.14 -27.19 3.28
C SER A 175 0.10 -28.53 3.97
N SER A 176 -1.10 -29.10 4.08
CA SER A 176 -1.30 -30.42 4.66
C SER A 176 -0.80 -31.54 3.75
N HIS A 177 -0.62 -31.29 2.44
CA HIS A 177 -0.36 -32.33 1.44
C HIS A 177 0.80 -32.01 0.49
N SER A 178 1.79 -31.26 0.98
CA SER A 178 2.96 -30.78 0.25
C SER A 178 3.81 -31.87 -0.44
N CYS A 179 3.74 -33.12 0.03
CA CYS A 179 4.44 -34.25 -0.59
C CYS A 179 3.83 -34.72 -1.92
N PHE A 180 2.58 -34.34 -2.25
CA PHE A 180 1.86 -34.90 -3.40
C PHE A 180 1.48 -33.86 -4.48
N VAL A 181 1.26 -32.60 -4.11
CA VAL A 181 0.88 -31.55 -5.07
C VAL A 181 2.09 -30.67 -5.40
N PRO A 182 2.61 -30.71 -6.64
CA PRO A 182 3.71 -29.82 -7.04
C PRO A 182 3.22 -28.37 -7.04
N LEU A 183 4.00 -27.50 -6.39
CA LEU A 183 3.75 -26.06 -6.40
C LEU A 183 4.14 -25.47 -7.76
N ASN A 184 3.13 -25.13 -8.55
CA ASN A 184 3.31 -24.44 -9.81
C ASN A 184 3.40 -22.92 -9.60
N MET A 185 3.97 -22.21 -10.57
CA MET A 185 4.11 -20.75 -10.51
C MET A 185 2.77 -20.02 -10.32
N THR A 186 1.70 -20.54 -10.91
CA THR A 186 0.34 -19.99 -10.76
C THR A 186 -0.16 -20.03 -9.31
N LEU A 187 0.20 -21.06 -8.54
CA LEU A 187 -0.14 -21.18 -7.12
C LEU A 187 0.68 -20.20 -6.28
N HIS A 188 1.97 -20.05 -6.58
CA HIS A 188 2.81 -19.06 -5.90
C HIS A 188 2.29 -17.63 -6.12
N GLN A 189 1.88 -17.29 -7.35
CA GLN A 189 1.24 -16.01 -7.66
C GLN A 189 -0.06 -15.81 -6.89
N LEU A 190 -0.92 -16.83 -6.81
CA LEU A 190 -2.16 -16.76 -6.05
C LEU A 190 -1.93 -16.51 -4.55
N ILE A 191 -0.93 -17.17 -3.95
CA ILE A 191 -0.57 -16.91 -2.54
C ILE A 191 -0.10 -15.46 -2.38
N CYS A 192 0.71 -14.94 -3.30
CA CYS A 192 1.14 -13.54 -3.29
C CYS A 192 -0.04 -12.57 -3.43
N ASP A 193 -1.00 -12.87 -4.32
CA ASP A 193 -2.20 -12.08 -4.52
C ASP A 193 -3.09 -12.06 -3.27
N ILE A 194 -3.21 -13.17 -2.56
CA ILE A 194 -3.96 -13.25 -1.29
C ILE A 194 -3.27 -12.46 -0.19
N VAL A 195 -1.95 -12.54 -0.08
CA VAL A 195 -1.20 -11.74 0.90
C VAL A 195 -1.36 -10.25 0.61
N ALA A 196 -1.31 -9.85 -0.66
CA ALA A 196 -1.56 -8.47 -1.07
C ALA A 196 -3.02 -8.04 -0.85
N TYR A 197 -3.98 -8.95 -1.05
CA TYR A 197 -5.40 -8.72 -0.74
C TYR A 197 -5.60 -8.52 0.77
N ALA A 198 -5.02 -9.41 1.58
CA ALA A 198 -5.07 -9.37 3.03
C ALA A 198 -4.48 -8.06 3.59
N GLU A 199 -3.36 -7.58 3.04
CA GLU A 199 -2.80 -6.27 3.39
C GLU A 199 -3.78 -5.12 3.08
N LYS A 200 -4.39 -5.13 1.89
CA LYS A 200 -5.29 -4.04 1.44
C LYS A 200 -6.61 -4.00 2.22
N PHE A 201 -7.19 -5.16 2.52
CA PHE A 201 -8.51 -5.27 3.15
C PHE A 201 -8.44 -5.58 4.66
N LYS A 202 -7.24 -5.59 5.25
CA LYS A 202 -7.00 -5.93 6.67
C LYS A 202 -7.60 -7.29 7.05
N HIS A 203 -7.40 -8.28 6.18
CA HIS A 203 -7.89 -9.64 6.38
C HIS A 203 -6.79 -10.53 6.95
N ASP A 204 -7.17 -11.54 7.74
CA ASP A 204 -6.21 -12.50 8.29
C ASP A 204 -5.91 -13.65 7.32
N LEU A 205 -4.69 -14.18 7.39
CA LEU A 205 -4.24 -15.31 6.54
C LEU A 205 -4.64 -16.69 7.11
N GLY A 206 -5.43 -16.74 8.20
CA GLY A 206 -5.95 -17.97 8.79
C GLY A 206 -4.86 -19.02 9.06
N HIS A 207 -5.10 -20.26 8.62
CA HIS A 207 -4.22 -21.42 8.86
C HIS A 207 -3.09 -21.61 7.82
N LEU A 208 -2.84 -20.62 6.96
CA LEU A 208 -1.71 -20.72 6.03
C LEU A 208 -0.38 -20.69 6.79
N PRO A 209 0.52 -21.68 6.55
CA PRO A 209 1.82 -21.69 7.21
C PRO A 209 2.73 -20.61 6.63
N ALA A 210 3.52 -19.98 7.49
CA ALA A 210 4.50 -18.96 7.10
C ALA A 210 5.48 -19.50 6.05
N ASP A 211 5.83 -20.77 6.12
CA ASP A 211 6.83 -21.42 5.27
C ASP A 211 6.42 -21.40 3.79
N LEU A 212 5.15 -21.71 3.51
CA LEU A 212 4.64 -21.68 2.14
C LEU A 212 4.52 -20.25 1.63
N ILE A 213 4.15 -19.33 2.52
CA ILE A 213 4.07 -17.91 2.19
C ILE A 213 5.47 -17.40 1.82
N GLU A 214 6.46 -17.64 2.68
CA GLU A 214 7.86 -17.27 2.44
C GLU A 214 8.39 -17.89 1.13
N GLN A 215 8.23 -19.20 0.93
CA GLN A 215 8.66 -19.86 -0.32
C GLN A 215 7.96 -19.30 -1.56
N SER A 216 6.65 -19.01 -1.47
CA SER A 216 5.90 -18.43 -2.59
C SER A 216 6.36 -17.03 -2.93
N LEU A 217 6.55 -16.18 -1.91
CA LEU A 217 7.08 -14.84 -2.07
C LEU A 217 8.50 -14.86 -2.64
N GLU A 218 9.34 -15.80 -2.21
CA GLU A 218 10.69 -15.98 -2.75
C GLU A 218 10.66 -16.35 -4.23
N ARG A 219 9.84 -17.31 -4.64
CA ARG A 219 9.71 -17.72 -6.05
C ARG A 219 9.15 -16.58 -6.91
N CYS A 220 8.12 -15.88 -6.44
CA CYS A 220 7.56 -14.73 -7.16
C CYS A 220 8.56 -13.56 -7.23
N SER A 221 9.33 -13.33 -6.17
CA SER A 221 10.41 -12.34 -6.18
C SER A 221 11.51 -12.71 -7.17
N ALA A 222 11.87 -14.00 -7.30
CA ALA A 222 12.86 -14.45 -8.27
C ALA A 222 12.38 -14.22 -9.72
N VAL A 223 11.08 -14.37 -9.99
CA VAL A 223 10.50 -14.13 -11.32
C VAL A 223 10.49 -12.65 -11.70
N GLY A 224 10.37 -11.73 -10.74
CA GLY A 224 10.25 -10.31 -11.08
C GLY A 224 9.16 -9.56 -10.34
N ASP A 225 8.28 -10.24 -9.60
CA ASP A 225 7.08 -9.60 -9.06
C ASP A 225 7.42 -8.53 -8.01
N LEU A 226 7.06 -7.28 -8.31
CA LEU A 226 7.37 -6.10 -7.51
C LEU A 226 6.67 -6.15 -6.16
N LYS A 227 5.42 -6.65 -6.13
CA LYS A 227 4.63 -6.76 -4.90
C LYS A 227 5.27 -7.78 -3.96
N ALA A 228 5.64 -8.94 -4.51
CA ALA A 228 6.32 -9.99 -3.76
C ALA A 228 7.65 -9.49 -3.20
N CYS A 229 8.46 -8.78 -4.00
CA CYS A 229 9.71 -8.17 -3.53
C CYS A 229 9.49 -7.19 -2.37
N HIS A 230 8.50 -6.32 -2.47
CA HIS A 230 8.21 -5.33 -1.43
C HIS A 230 7.72 -6.00 -0.14
N ILE A 231 6.74 -6.92 -0.23
CA ILE A 231 6.18 -7.64 0.92
C ILE A 231 7.26 -8.49 1.60
N LEU A 232 8.03 -9.26 0.83
CA LEU A 232 9.10 -10.11 1.35
C LEU A 232 10.23 -9.27 1.94
N GLY A 233 10.63 -8.20 1.27
CA GLY A 233 11.66 -7.28 1.74
C GLY A 233 11.29 -6.65 3.08
N ARG A 234 10.07 -6.14 3.21
CA ARG A 234 9.55 -5.54 4.45
C ARG A 234 9.46 -6.56 5.60
N SER A 235 8.94 -7.75 5.33
CA SER A 235 8.78 -8.80 6.33
C SER A 235 10.12 -9.38 6.82
N LEU A 236 11.11 -9.55 5.94
CA LEU A 236 12.47 -9.95 6.32
C LEU A 236 13.18 -8.92 7.21
N ALA A 237 12.82 -7.64 7.10
CA ALA A 237 13.28 -6.57 8.01
C ALA A 237 12.51 -6.53 9.34
N GLY A 238 11.46 -7.35 9.50
CA GLY A 238 10.62 -7.37 10.70
C GLY A 238 9.52 -6.32 10.70
N TYR A 239 9.33 -5.56 9.62
CA TYR A 239 8.23 -4.60 9.52
C TYR A 239 6.91 -5.29 9.16
N PRO A 240 5.78 -4.88 9.77
CA PRO A 240 4.48 -5.43 9.46
C PRO A 240 4.00 -5.02 8.06
N CYS A 241 3.19 -5.89 7.44
CA CYS A 241 2.50 -5.63 6.17
C CYS A 241 1.04 -5.28 6.47
N GLY A 242 0.75 -4.01 6.73
CA GLY A 242 -0.57 -3.58 7.18
C GLY A 242 -0.88 -4.18 8.55
N HIS A 243 -1.95 -4.99 8.65
CA HIS A 243 -2.31 -5.70 9.87
C HIS A 243 -1.46 -6.97 10.11
N LEU A 244 -0.80 -7.50 9.08
CA LEU A 244 -0.08 -8.76 9.15
C LEU A 244 1.30 -8.57 9.80
N PRO A 245 1.61 -9.21 10.93
CA PRO A 245 2.94 -9.13 11.52
C PRO A 245 3.95 -9.93 10.69
N ALA A 246 5.19 -9.47 10.65
CA ALA A 246 6.27 -10.08 9.87
C ALA A 246 6.44 -11.59 10.15
N LYS A 247 6.28 -12.01 11.42
CA LYS A 247 6.39 -13.42 11.85
C LYS A 247 5.38 -14.36 11.19
N ARG A 248 4.27 -13.84 10.65
CA ARG A 248 3.27 -14.65 9.93
C ARG A 248 3.64 -14.89 8.48
N LEU A 249 4.53 -14.08 7.93
CA LEU A 249 4.96 -14.15 6.53
C LEU A 249 6.31 -14.85 6.38
N VAL A 250 7.20 -14.69 7.37
CA VAL A 250 8.59 -15.12 7.30
C VAL A 250 9.02 -15.75 8.63
N ARG A 251 9.82 -16.82 8.56
CA ARG A 251 10.36 -17.52 9.74
C ARG A 251 11.46 -16.77 10.46
N SER A 252 12.41 -16.20 9.70
CA SER A 252 13.61 -15.57 10.23
C SER A 252 13.90 -14.24 9.56
N GLN A 253 14.45 -13.30 10.33
CA GLN A 253 14.84 -11.99 9.79
C GLN A 253 16.13 -12.12 8.99
N ASN A 254 16.19 -11.43 7.85
CA ASN A 254 17.38 -11.35 7.02
C ASN A 254 17.50 -9.96 6.40
N LEU A 255 18.24 -9.08 7.07
CA LEU A 255 18.38 -7.68 6.68
C LEU A 255 19.07 -7.51 5.32
N ARG A 256 20.08 -8.34 5.00
CA ARG A 256 20.80 -8.23 3.72
C ARG A 256 19.89 -8.56 2.53
N LYS A 257 19.14 -9.66 2.65
CA LYS A 257 18.15 -10.06 1.63
C LYS A 257 17.03 -9.03 1.55
N SER A 258 16.57 -8.51 2.69
CA SER A 258 15.58 -7.44 2.75
C SER A 258 16.01 -6.21 1.95
N VAL A 259 17.20 -5.68 2.21
CA VAL A 259 17.72 -4.49 1.51
C VAL A 259 17.82 -4.72 0.00
N ALA A 260 18.31 -5.88 -0.45
CA ALA A 260 18.40 -6.19 -1.87
C ALA A 260 17.01 -6.21 -2.56
N LEU A 261 16.02 -6.83 -1.91
CA LEU A 261 14.65 -6.90 -2.44
C LEU A 261 13.95 -5.54 -2.43
N LEU A 262 14.13 -4.77 -1.35
CA LEU A 262 13.57 -3.43 -1.21
C LEU A 262 14.18 -2.47 -2.22
N LEU A 263 15.49 -2.54 -2.48
CA LEU A 263 16.15 -1.75 -3.53
C LEU A 263 15.55 -2.03 -4.90
N ARG A 264 15.41 -3.32 -5.24
CA ARG A 264 14.78 -3.71 -6.51
C ARG A 264 13.35 -3.19 -6.62
N SER A 265 12.58 -3.23 -5.52
CA SER A 265 11.21 -2.70 -5.51
C SER A 265 11.17 -1.17 -5.60
N GLY A 266 12.11 -0.47 -4.96
CA GLY A 266 12.21 0.98 -5.01
C GLY A 266 12.59 1.49 -6.41
N ASP A 267 13.56 0.84 -7.05
CA ASP A 267 13.98 1.17 -8.43
C ASP A 267 12.87 0.86 -9.45
N SER A 268 12.03 -0.13 -9.17
CA SER A 268 10.86 -0.45 -10.00
C SER A 268 9.64 0.48 -9.80
N GLY A 269 9.71 1.44 -8.88
CA GLY A 269 8.66 2.45 -8.67
C GLY A 269 7.86 2.35 -7.37
N VAL A 270 8.17 1.42 -6.45
CA VAL A 270 7.50 1.37 -5.14
C VAL A 270 8.11 2.43 -4.22
N SER A 271 7.44 3.59 -4.10
CA SER A 271 7.93 4.74 -3.32
C SER A 271 8.20 4.41 -1.85
N MET A 272 7.30 3.68 -1.19
CA MET A 272 7.42 3.30 0.23
C MET A 272 8.63 2.42 0.52
N ALA A 273 9.15 1.69 -0.47
CA ALA A 273 10.35 0.86 -0.30
C ALA A 273 11.56 1.71 0.12
N TRP A 274 11.68 2.93 -0.43
CA TRP A 274 12.75 3.86 -0.08
C TRP A 274 12.72 4.29 1.38
N LEU A 275 11.52 4.46 1.95
CA LEU A 275 11.37 4.79 3.37
C LEU A 275 11.74 3.61 4.27
N HIS A 276 11.35 2.39 3.89
CA HIS A 276 11.77 1.18 4.61
C HIS A 276 13.29 0.98 4.55
N LEU A 277 13.92 1.22 3.40
CA LEU A 277 15.37 1.19 3.26
C LEU A 277 16.06 2.24 4.12
N PHE A 278 15.52 3.46 4.18
CA PHE A 278 16.04 4.50 5.06
C PHE A 278 16.10 4.02 6.50
N ARG A 279 14.99 3.50 7.05
CA ARG A 279 14.92 3.03 8.45
C ARG A 279 15.94 1.92 8.74
N ILE A 280 16.12 0.96 7.82
CA ILE A 280 17.09 -0.13 7.99
C ILE A 280 18.54 0.41 7.98
N CYS A 281 18.84 1.32 7.05
CA CYS A 281 20.18 1.85 6.85
C CYS A 281 20.56 2.93 7.88
N SER A 282 19.59 3.61 8.50
CA SER A 282 19.81 4.62 9.54
C SER A 282 20.16 4.01 10.90
N ASP A 283 19.71 2.79 11.14
CA ASP A 283 19.96 2.08 12.39
C ASP A 283 21.42 1.65 12.49
N TYR A 284 22.23 2.37 13.27
CA TYR A 284 23.66 2.06 13.49
C TYR A 284 23.92 0.68 14.09
N ARG A 285 22.90 0.04 14.68
CA ARG A 285 22.99 -1.32 15.25
C ARG A 285 22.78 -2.40 14.19
N SER A 286 22.26 -2.04 13.02
CA SER A 286 21.96 -2.99 11.97
C SER A 286 23.24 -3.39 11.22
N SER A 287 23.29 -4.63 10.74
CA SER A 287 24.44 -5.13 9.96
C SER A 287 24.54 -4.52 8.56
N VAL A 288 23.56 -3.71 8.17
CA VAL A 288 23.46 -3.02 6.88
C VAL A 288 23.43 -1.49 7.07
N ALA A 289 23.86 -1.02 8.24
CA ALA A 289 23.92 0.39 8.56
C ALA A 289 24.81 1.13 7.57
N ASN A 290 24.26 2.13 6.91
CA ASN A 290 25.00 2.97 5.98
C ASN A 290 24.37 4.37 5.91
N PRO A 291 25.01 5.40 6.49
CA PRO A 291 24.42 6.74 6.57
C PRO A 291 24.30 7.42 5.20
N THR A 292 25.22 7.16 4.26
CA THR A 292 25.15 7.76 2.92
C THR A 292 23.99 7.17 2.14
N MET A 293 23.83 5.84 2.23
CA MET A 293 22.69 5.14 1.62
C MET A 293 21.37 5.55 2.26
N ALA A 294 21.33 5.72 3.60
CA ALA A 294 20.14 6.19 4.30
C ALA A 294 19.69 7.55 3.76
N ARG A 295 20.61 8.53 3.66
CA ARG A 295 20.30 9.85 3.11
C ARG A 295 19.79 9.77 1.67
N PHE A 296 20.46 9.00 0.81
CA PHE A 296 20.03 8.80 -0.57
C PHE A 296 18.60 8.21 -0.68
N CYS A 297 18.31 7.19 0.12
CA CYS A 297 16.98 6.57 0.15
C CYS A 297 15.93 7.58 0.63
N LEU A 298 16.26 8.37 1.64
CA LEU A 298 15.36 9.37 2.19
C LEU A 298 15.08 10.50 1.19
N GLU A 299 16.08 10.96 0.45
CA GLU A 299 15.90 11.93 -0.63
C GLU A 299 15.02 11.38 -1.76
N LYS A 300 15.19 10.11 -2.15
CA LYS A 300 14.31 9.44 -3.11
C LYS A 300 12.87 9.35 -2.58
N ALA A 301 12.69 8.96 -1.32
CA ALA A 301 11.36 8.86 -0.70
C ALA A 301 10.65 10.22 -0.63
N ALA A 302 11.38 11.29 -0.27
CA ALA A 302 10.86 12.66 -0.22
C ALA A 302 10.47 13.16 -1.62
N LYS A 303 11.26 12.86 -2.66
CA LYS A 303 10.90 13.19 -4.06
C LYS A 303 9.59 12.55 -4.52
N HIS A 304 9.24 11.37 -3.98
CA HIS A 304 7.95 10.71 -4.26
C HIS A 304 6.80 11.24 -3.37
N GLY A 305 7.05 12.26 -2.55
CA GLY A 305 6.02 12.96 -1.78
C GLY A 305 5.60 12.24 -0.50
N ILE A 306 6.38 11.31 0.03
CA ILE A 306 6.05 10.64 1.30
C ILE A 306 6.23 11.63 2.46
N ALA A 307 5.16 11.91 3.19
CA ALA A 307 5.14 12.94 4.26
C ALA A 307 6.21 12.69 5.33
N GLU A 308 6.34 11.46 5.81
CA GLU A 308 7.35 11.09 6.80
C GLU A 308 8.78 11.31 6.28
N ALA A 309 9.04 11.00 5.01
CA ALA A 309 10.37 11.21 4.42
C ALA A 309 10.68 12.70 4.24
N GLU A 310 9.72 13.50 3.79
CA GLU A 310 9.85 14.96 3.70
C GLU A 310 10.11 15.58 5.07
N ARG A 311 9.42 15.10 6.12
CA ARG A 311 9.66 15.53 7.49
C ARG A 311 11.09 15.23 7.93
N CYS A 312 11.52 13.98 7.80
CA CYS A 312 12.87 13.59 8.20
C CYS A 312 13.95 14.34 7.40
N LEU A 313 13.75 14.55 6.09
CA LEU A 313 14.69 15.31 5.25
C LEU A 313 14.75 16.77 5.70
N GLY A 314 13.59 17.38 5.94
CA GLY A 314 13.46 18.74 6.44
C GLY A 314 14.22 18.94 7.74
N VAL A 315 14.05 18.03 8.71
CA VAL A 315 14.77 18.08 9.98
C VAL A 315 16.29 17.89 9.79
N MET A 316 16.72 16.97 8.92
CA MET A 316 18.15 16.79 8.62
C MET A 316 18.78 18.07 8.05
N ILE A 317 18.14 18.68 7.05
CA ILE A 317 18.62 19.91 6.43
C ILE A 317 18.64 21.06 7.44
N LEU A 318 17.58 21.22 8.23
CA LEU A 318 17.54 22.27 9.26
C LEU A 318 18.63 22.08 10.30
N ARG A 319 18.89 20.84 10.74
CA ARG A 319 19.96 20.56 11.71
C ARG A 319 21.35 20.91 11.17
N GLU A 320 21.58 20.74 9.87
CA GLU A 320 22.86 21.00 9.20
C GLU A 320 22.99 22.46 8.71
N SER A 321 21.86 23.17 8.56
CA SER A 321 21.82 24.51 7.99
C SER A 321 22.46 25.57 8.89
N VAL A 322 23.32 26.37 8.25
CA VAL A 322 23.88 27.62 8.79
C VAL A 322 23.37 28.83 7.99
N GLU A 323 22.95 28.59 6.74
CA GLU A 323 22.50 29.61 5.80
C GLU A 323 20.98 29.67 5.69
N ILE A 324 20.47 30.80 5.23
CA ILE A 324 19.03 31.04 5.05
C ILE A 324 18.46 30.12 3.97
N ASP A 325 19.19 29.91 2.87
CA ASP A 325 18.69 29.16 1.71
C ASP A 325 18.47 27.68 2.06
N SER A 326 19.40 27.10 2.81
CA SER A 326 19.24 25.74 3.35
C SER A 326 18.09 25.68 4.36
N MET A 327 17.97 26.68 5.26
CA MET A 327 16.82 26.79 6.17
C MET A 327 15.49 26.87 5.42
N GLU A 328 15.40 27.67 4.36
CA GLU A 328 14.21 27.80 3.52
C GLU A 328 13.86 26.47 2.84
N SER A 329 14.85 25.73 2.32
CA SER A 329 14.60 24.41 1.72
C SER A 329 14.09 23.39 2.74
N GLY A 330 14.66 23.38 3.95
CA GLY A 330 14.20 22.51 5.05
C GLY A 330 12.78 22.86 5.51
N MET A 331 12.47 24.16 5.60
CA MET A 331 11.15 24.65 6.00
C MET A 331 10.08 24.32 4.96
N LYS A 332 10.40 24.45 3.66
CA LYS A 332 9.51 24.05 2.56
C LYS A 332 9.05 22.60 2.70
N MET A 333 9.98 21.68 2.98
CA MET A 333 9.67 20.26 3.12
C MET A 333 8.86 19.96 4.39
N LEU A 334 9.20 20.58 5.53
CA LEU A 334 8.40 20.44 6.75
C LEU A 334 6.96 20.94 6.55
N HIS A 335 6.77 22.07 5.86
CA HIS A 335 5.46 22.60 5.57
C HIS A 335 4.66 21.67 4.63
N SER A 336 5.31 21.13 3.58
CA SER A 336 4.69 20.11 2.72
C SER A 336 4.24 18.88 3.51
N ALA A 337 5.09 18.37 4.41
CA ALA A 337 4.76 17.22 5.26
C ALA A 337 3.58 17.52 6.22
N ALA A 338 3.55 18.72 6.81
CA ALA A 338 2.45 19.15 7.67
C ALA A 338 1.12 19.27 6.91
N ASN A 339 1.14 19.79 5.67
CA ASN A 339 -0.05 19.88 4.82
C ASN A 339 -0.58 18.50 4.42
N LYS A 340 0.28 17.49 4.37
CA LYS A 340 -0.10 16.08 4.17
C LYS A 340 -0.64 15.39 5.43
N GLY A 341 -0.74 16.13 6.54
CA GLY A 341 -1.31 15.65 7.80
C GLY A 341 -0.31 15.06 8.79
N ASP A 342 1.00 15.28 8.63
CA ASP A 342 1.99 14.82 9.60
C ASP A 342 1.97 15.69 10.88
N PRO A 343 1.56 15.15 12.05
CA PRO A 343 1.43 15.92 13.28
C PRO A 343 2.78 16.35 13.86
N LEU A 344 3.83 15.54 13.68
CA LEU A 344 5.18 15.86 14.14
C LEU A 344 5.77 16.98 13.29
N ALA A 345 5.50 17.00 11.98
CA ALA A 345 5.91 18.12 11.13
C ALA A 345 5.23 19.41 11.61
N ARG A 346 3.92 19.36 11.92
CA ARG A 346 3.19 20.52 12.45
C ARG A 346 3.74 21.02 13.79
N SER A 347 4.05 20.13 14.74
CA SER A 347 4.63 20.54 16.03
C SER A 347 6.01 21.20 15.86
N LEU A 348 6.84 20.67 14.96
CA LEU A 348 8.13 21.25 14.61
C LEU A 348 7.98 22.64 13.97
N LEU A 349 7.02 22.85 13.07
CA LEU A 349 6.76 24.18 12.49
C LEU A 349 6.35 25.20 13.56
N CYS A 350 5.49 24.81 14.51
CA CYS A 350 5.10 25.67 15.63
C CYS A 350 6.30 26.12 16.47
N SER A 351 7.35 25.29 16.58
CA SER A 351 8.55 25.65 17.35
C SER A 351 9.37 26.82 16.77
N PHE A 352 9.13 27.19 15.50
CA PHE A 352 9.79 28.34 14.85
C PHE A 352 9.03 29.67 15.03
N VAL A 353 7.77 29.61 15.49
CA VAL A 353 6.94 30.78 15.76
C VAL A 353 7.13 31.20 17.22
N LEU A 354 7.42 32.48 17.44
CA LEU A 354 7.60 33.01 18.78
C LEU A 354 6.24 33.26 19.44
N PRO A 355 6.10 33.05 20.75
CA PRO A 355 4.85 33.31 21.45
C PRO A 355 4.54 34.82 21.47
N VAL A 356 3.26 35.14 21.30
CA VAL A 356 2.69 36.50 21.40
C VAL A 356 1.72 36.53 22.58
N PHE A 357 1.63 37.65 23.28
CA PHE A 357 0.80 37.79 24.47
C PHE A 357 -0.65 38.19 24.12
N GLY A 358 -1.58 37.83 25.00
CA GLY A 358 -2.98 38.28 24.96
C GLY A 358 -3.91 37.41 24.13
N PRO A 359 -5.23 37.47 24.38
CA PRO A 359 -6.24 36.71 23.65
C PRO A 359 -6.33 37.16 22.18
N GLU A 360 -6.73 36.25 21.29
CA GLU A 360 -6.83 36.55 19.85
C GLU A 360 -7.95 37.55 19.56
N ASP A 361 -9.07 37.48 20.27
CA ASP A 361 -10.25 38.32 20.03
C ASP A 361 -9.95 39.81 20.26
N GLU A 362 -9.33 40.15 21.40
CA GLU A 362 -8.95 41.53 21.73
C GLU A 362 -7.91 42.09 20.75
N ALA A 363 -6.99 41.24 20.27
CA ALA A 363 -6.01 41.66 19.29
C ALA A 363 -6.66 41.89 17.91
N GLN A 364 -7.64 41.06 17.53
CA GLN A 364 -8.38 41.21 16.28
C GLN A 364 -9.26 42.46 16.28
N SER A 365 -9.98 42.75 17.37
CA SER A 365 -10.78 43.98 17.49
C SER A 365 -9.89 45.22 17.37
N ALA A 366 -8.78 45.23 18.09
CA ALA A 366 -7.79 46.30 18.03
C ALA A 366 -7.17 46.47 16.62
N ILE A 367 -6.91 45.38 15.90
CA ILE A 367 -6.43 45.44 14.51
C ILE A 367 -7.51 46.04 13.59
N SER A 368 -8.79 45.68 13.79
CA SER A 368 -9.90 46.23 13.00
C SER A 368 -10.05 47.74 13.21
N GLU A 369 -9.96 48.23 14.45
CA GLU A 369 -9.98 49.68 14.74
C GLU A 369 -8.80 50.42 14.08
N ILE A 370 -7.61 49.82 14.09
CA ILE A 370 -6.43 50.41 13.44
C ILE A 370 -6.57 50.33 11.91
N GLN A 371 -7.26 49.33 11.38
CA GLN A 371 -7.45 49.14 9.94
C GLN A 371 -8.24 50.28 9.30
N GLU A 372 -9.22 50.84 10.01
CA GLU A 372 -10.01 52.00 9.54
C GLU A 372 -9.16 53.27 9.38
N ILE A 373 -8.11 53.43 10.20
CA ILE A 373 -7.26 54.63 10.20
C ILE A 373 -6.00 54.44 9.35
N ALA A 374 -5.39 53.26 9.45
CA ALA A 374 -4.09 52.95 8.88
C ALA A 374 -4.03 51.48 8.40
N PRO A 375 -4.60 51.17 7.22
CA PRO A 375 -4.78 49.80 6.75
C PRO A 375 -3.45 49.04 6.57
N LEU A 376 -2.42 49.69 6.04
CA LEU A 376 -1.09 49.07 5.84
C LEU A 376 -0.42 48.73 7.17
N LEU A 377 -0.57 49.59 8.19
CA LEU A 377 -0.05 49.33 9.53
C LEU A 377 -0.82 48.21 10.22
N ALA A 378 -2.15 48.19 10.11
CA ALA A 378 -2.98 47.11 10.63
C ALA A 378 -2.58 45.76 10.04
N MET A 379 -2.30 45.70 8.73
CA MET A 379 -1.84 44.46 8.09
C MET A 379 -0.48 44.01 8.63
N ARG A 380 0.46 44.94 8.89
CA ARG A 380 1.73 44.60 9.56
C ARG A 380 1.52 44.04 10.97
N LEU A 381 0.58 44.57 11.73
CA LEU A 381 0.23 44.06 13.07
C LEU A 381 -0.40 42.67 13.00
N ARG A 382 -1.27 42.44 12.02
CA ARG A 382 -1.88 41.13 11.76
C ARG A 382 -0.83 40.08 11.41
N LEU A 383 0.10 40.41 10.50
CA LEU A 383 1.25 39.54 10.20
C LEU A 383 2.17 39.35 11.41
N ALA A 384 2.40 40.41 12.20
CA ALA A 384 3.24 40.32 13.39
C ALA A 384 2.71 39.30 14.39
N ARG A 385 1.40 39.33 14.64
CA ARG A 385 0.75 38.39 15.54
C ARG A 385 0.72 36.98 14.96
N ALA A 386 0.34 36.81 13.69
CA ALA A 386 0.24 35.51 13.04
C ALA A 386 1.58 34.75 12.96
N PHE A 387 2.70 35.45 12.78
CA PHE A 387 4.03 34.87 12.60
C PHE A 387 4.96 35.05 13.83
N GLY A 388 4.47 35.63 14.92
CA GLY A 388 5.30 35.88 16.12
C GLY A 388 6.49 36.79 15.85
N LEU A 389 6.27 37.87 15.08
CA LEU A 389 7.32 38.83 14.74
C LEU A 389 7.63 39.74 15.93
N THR A 390 8.89 40.16 16.01
CA THR A 390 9.24 41.29 16.88
C THR A 390 8.79 42.61 16.26
N LYS A 391 8.67 43.66 17.07
CA LYS A 391 8.37 45.03 16.62
C LYS A 391 9.26 45.47 15.46
N LEU A 392 10.57 45.21 15.58
CA LEU A 392 11.53 45.61 14.55
C LEU A 392 11.27 44.85 13.24
N GLU A 393 11.15 43.52 13.29
CA GLU A 393 10.89 42.67 12.12
C GLU A 393 9.58 43.07 11.42
N ALA A 394 8.49 43.23 12.17
CA ALA A 394 7.19 43.60 11.62
C ALA A 394 7.17 44.98 10.92
N LEU A 395 7.91 45.94 11.49
CA LEU A 395 7.97 47.30 10.96
C LEU A 395 9.06 47.49 9.89
N SER A 396 10.09 46.64 9.82
CA SER A 396 11.16 46.76 8.82
C SER A 396 10.98 45.86 7.60
N MET A 397 10.14 44.81 7.70
CA MET A 397 9.95 43.81 6.65
C MET A 397 9.44 44.42 5.33
N ASN A 398 10.04 43.98 4.22
CA ASN A 398 9.59 44.26 2.86
C ASN A 398 8.63 43.15 2.40
N ILE A 399 7.32 43.36 2.59
CA ILE A 399 6.29 42.34 2.41
C ILE A 399 6.37 41.65 1.03
N ASN A 400 6.63 42.42 -0.04
CA ASN A 400 6.70 41.88 -1.39
C ASN A 400 7.88 40.91 -1.62
N ALA A 401 8.99 41.07 -0.91
CA ALA A 401 10.17 40.21 -1.03
C ALA A 401 10.11 39.00 -0.09
N THR A 402 9.38 39.13 1.03
CA THR A 402 9.43 38.17 2.14
C THR A 402 8.42 37.02 2.03
N ILE A 403 7.33 37.19 1.29
CA ILE A 403 6.28 36.17 1.20
C ILE A 403 6.76 34.95 0.42
N ARG A 404 6.42 33.75 0.92
CA ARG A 404 6.63 32.45 0.29
C ARG A 404 5.35 31.61 0.39
N PRO A 405 5.15 30.58 -0.46
CA PRO A 405 3.94 29.76 -0.43
C PRO A 405 3.78 28.90 0.84
N TRP A 406 4.77 28.88 1.72
CA TRP A 406 4.78 28.12 2.97
C TRP A 406 4.95 29.00 4.22
N GLY A 407 5.15 30.33 4.06
CA GLY A 407 5.47 31.22 5.16
C GLY A 407 6.19 32.52 4.75
N ILE A 408 7.06 33.01 5.62
CA ILE A 408 7.81 34.27 5.46
C ILE A 408 9.31 34.02 5.60
N VAL A 409 10.10 34.66 4.74
CA VAL A 409 11.56 34.78 4.86
C VAL A 409 11.90 36.25 5.13
N LEU A 410 12.42 36.54 6.31
CA LEU A 410 12.96 37.84 6.66
C LEU A 410 14.42 37.90 6.23
N GLU A 411 14.72 38.76 5.26
CA GLU A 411 16.09 39.05 4.84
C GLU A 411 16.84 39.87 5.89
N LYS A 412 18.16 40.02 5.67
CA LYS A 412 18.99 40.84 6.54
C LYS A 412 18.52 42.29 6.51
N ASN A 413 18.13 42.83 7.65
CA ASN A 413 17.66 44.21 7.75
C ASN A 413 18.81 45.21 7.54
N THR A 414 18.87 45.83 6.37
CA THR A 414 19.88 46.88 6.06
C THR A 414 19.66 48.18 6.84
N GLN A 415 18.46 48.40 7.38
CA GLN A 415 18.09 49.59 8.14
C GLN A 415 18.60 49.60 9.60
N VAL A 416 19.21 48.50 10.06
CA VAL A 416 19.66 48.34 11.46
C VAL A 416 21.16 48.05 11.51
N ALA A 417 21.93 48.96 12.11
CA ALA A 417 23.39 48.83 12.22
C ALA A 417 23.83 47.69 13.17
N LYS A 418 23.00 47.31 14.15
CA LYS A 418 23.32 46.23 15.09
C LYS A 418 23.17 44.86 14.42
N GLY A 419 24.30 44.24 14.08
CA GLY A 419 24.37 42.98 13.33
C GLY A 419 23.42 41.88 13.81
N LYS A 420 23.41 41.57 15.11
CA LYS A 420 22.52 40.53 15.68
C LYS A 420 21.02 40.83 15.53
N LEU A 421 20.61 42.10 15.52
CA LEU A 421 19.20 42.43 15.33
C LEU A 421 18.81 42.45 13.85
N ALA A 422 19.79 42.63 12.97
CA ALA A 422 19.62 42.62 11.53
C ALA A 422 19.63 41.22 10.92
N GLU A 423 19.93 40.18 11.69
CA GLU A 423 20.01 38.82 11.16
C GLU A 423 18.68 38.33 10.57
N PRO A 424 18.77 37.60 9.44
CA PRO A 424 17.63 37.04 8.75
C PRO A 424 16.96 35.93 9.55
N ARG A 425 15.71 35.61 9.21
CA ARG A 425 14.92 34.60 9.90
C ARG A 425 13.88 33.97 8.96
N VAL A 426 13.75 32.65 9.03
CA VAL A 426 12.72 31.89 8.33
C VAL A 426 11.58 31.58 9.30
N ILE A 427 10.32 31.81 8.90
CA ILE A 427 9.15 31.62 9.75
C ILE A 427 8.03 30.94 8.95
N PRO A 428 7.58 29.74 9.37
CA PRO A 428 6.52 29.03 8.66
C PRO A 428 5.13 29.58 9.01
N ALA A 429 4.17 29.37 8.11
CA ALA A 429 2.77 29.47 8.45
C ALA A 429 2.31 28.21 9.19
N THR A 430 1.79 28.38 10.40
CA THR A 430 1.35 27.28 11.28
C THR A 430 -0.17 27.05 11.25
N THR A 431 -0.92 28.05 10.81
CA THR A 431 -2.38 28.04 10.72
C THR A 431 -2.85 28.47 9.35
N GLU A 432 -4.05 28.04 8.95
CA GLU A 432 -4.70 28.51 7.72
C GLU A 432 -4.94 30.02 7.76
N TYR A 433 -5.27 30.56 8.95
CA TYR A 433 -5.37 32.00 9.17
C TYR A 433 -4.06 32.75 8.83
N ALA A 434 -2.90 32.19 9.18
CA ALA A 434 -1.63 32.81 8.82
C ALA A 434 -1.42 32.86 7.29
N MET A 435 -1.85 31.82 6.57
CA MET A 435 -1.80 31.79 5.10
C MET A 435 -2.74 32.80 4.46
N THR A 436 -3.99 32.90 4.92
CA THR A 436 -4.94 33.91 4.40
C THR A 436 -4.43 35.33 4.65
N CYS A 437 -3.77 35.58 5.79
CA CYS A 437 -3.12 36.86 6.06
C CYS A 437 -2.00 37.17 5.05
N LEU A 438 -1.24 36.17 4.59
CA LEU A 438 -0.21 36.36 3.56
C LEU A 438 -0.83 36.71 2.21
N GLU A 439 -1.91 36.06 1.81
CA GLU A 439 -2.61 36.35 0.56
C GLU A 439 -3.18 37.76 0.55
N ILE A 440 -3.84 38.18 1.64
CA ILE A 440 -4.35 39.54 1.82
C ILE A 440 -3.20 40.54 1.77
N ALA A 441 -2.08 40.27 2.46
CA ALA A 441 -0.92 41.14 2.43
C ALA A 441 -0.30 41.23 1.02
N ALA A 442 -0.16 40.12 0.29
CA ALA A 442 0.33 40.14 -1.07
C ALA A 442 -0.55 41.03 -1.97
N ASN A 443 -1.87 40.92 -1.85
CA ASN A 443 -2.80 41.73 -2.63
C ASN A 443 -2.73 43.22 -2.27
N LEU A 444 -2.70 43.55 -0.97
CA LEU A 444 -2.61 44.95 -0.52
C LEU A 444 -1.30 45.62 -0.95
N PHE A 445 -0.17 44.91 -0.84
CA PHE A 445 1.16 45.47 -1.09
C PHE A 445 1.68 45.26 -2.53
N SER A 446 1.02 44.43 -3.35
CA SER A 446 1.38 44.23 -4.77
C SER A 446 1.00 45.40 -5.68
N SER A 447 0.06 46.24 -5.25
CA SER A 447 -0.27 47.48 -5.96
C SER A 447 0.95 48.42 -5.87
N LYS A 448 1.79 48.38 -6.90
CA LYS A 448 2.98 49.23 -7.09
C LYS A 448 2.58 50.69 -7.37
N SER A 449 1.60 51.24 -6.66
CA SER A 449 1.35 52.67 -6.70
C SER A 449 2.48 53.35 -5.92
N PRO A 450 3.19 54.34 -6.50
CA PRO A 450 4.15 55.16 -5.76
C PRO A 450 3.51 55.80 -4.51
N GLU A 451 2.18 55.96 -4.52
CA GLU A 451 1.35 56.37 -3.39
C GLU A 451 1.52 55.46 -2.17
N ASN A 452 1.58 54.13 -2.32
CA ASN A 452 1.71 53.21 -1.17
C ASN A 452 3.07 53.33 -0.47
N ILE A 453 4.14 53.60 -1.22
CA ILE A 453 5.49 53.80 -0.65
C ILE A 453 5.53 55.11 0.14
N ILE A 454 4.86 56.15 -0.38
CA ILE A 454 4.72 57.45 0.29
C ILE A 454 3.84 57.30 1.54
N LEU A 455 2.76 56.51 1.47
CA LEU A 455 1.82 56.27 2.57
C LEU A 455 2.45 55.45 3.71
N GLU A 456 3.32 54.49 3.40
CA GLU A 456 4.05 53.72 4.43
C GLU A 456 5.11 54.56 5.15
N GLY A 457 5.87 55.37 4.41
CA GLY A 457 6.97 56.15 4.96
C GLY A 457 8.13 55.32 5.55
N SER A 458 9.09 56.01 6.16
CA SER A 458 10.26 55.37 6.76
C SER A 458 9.91 54.50 7.98
N LEU A 459 10.81 53.59 8.41
CA LEU A 459 10.66 52.83 9.66
C LEU A 459 10.35 53.75 10.86
N ARG A 460 11.00 54.91 10.92
CA ARG A 460 10.78 55.90 11.98
C ARG A 460 9.36 56.45 11.93
N ALA A 461 8.85 56.79 10.75
CA ALA A 461 7.48 57.28 10.56
C ALA A 461 6.46 56.22 11.02
N ARG A 462 6.61 54.98 10.56
CA ARG A 462 5.76 53.83 10.97
C ARG A 462 5.77 53.60 12.48
N SER A 463 6.95 53.67 13.10
CA SER A 463 7.08 53.50 14.56
C SER A 463 6.41 54.59 15.38
N LEU A 464 6.35 55.81 14.83
CA LEU A 464 5.75 56.98 15.47
C LEU A 464 4.23 56.97 15.29
N GLN A 465 3.76 56.63 14.09
CA GLN A 465 2.33 56.42 13.82
C GLN A 465 1.75 55.32 14.71
N LEU A 466 2.43 54.18 14.82
CA LEU A 466 2.05 53.10 15.74
C LEU A 466 1.92 53.59 17.18
N ARG A 467 2.93 54.30 17.69
CA ARG A 467 2.90 54.82 19.07
C ARG A 467 1.71 55.75 19.32
N ARG A 468 1.43 56.67 18.38
CA ARG A 468 0.30 57.60 18.48
C ARG A 468 -1.04 56.87 18.46
N LEU A 469 -1.21 55.88 17.58
CA LEU A 469 -2.47 55.13 17.47
C LEU A 469 -2.73 54.27 18.71
N LEU A 470 -1.72 53.55 19.19
CA LEU A 470 -1.84 52.75 20.41
C LEU A 470 -2.18 53.60 21.64
N GLN A 471 -1.59 54.80 21.76
CA GLN A 471 -1.93 55.74 22.84
C GLN A 471 -3.36 56.26 22.73
N LYS A 472 -3.82 56.60 21.53
CA LYS A 472 -5.18 57.12 21.30
C LYS A 472 -6.26 56.08 21.59
N LEU A 473 -6.01 54.83 21.22
CA LEU A 473 -6.96 53.71 21.38
C LEU A 473 -6.79 52.97 22.72
N HIS A 474 -5.85 53.39 23.57
CA HIS A 474 -5.51 52.74 24.84
C HIS A 474 -5.14 51.24 24.70
N ILE A 475 -4.56 50.84 23.57
CA ILE A 475 -4.17 49.45 23.28
C ILE A 475 -2.73 49.20 23.71
N GLN A 476 -2.47 48.05 24.32
CA GLN A 476 -1.12 47.66 24.73
C GLN A 476 -0.33 47.03 23.58
N GLU A 477 0.91 47.49 23.38
CA GLU A 477 1.79 47.03 22.29
C GLU A 477 2.10 45.52 22.34
N ARG A 478 2.16 44.94 23.55
CA ARG A 478 2.48 43.52 23.77
C ARG A 478 1.49 42.54 23.15
N PHE A 479 0.30 42.99 22.74
CA PHE A 479 -0.69 42.16 22.07
C PHE A 479 -0.32 41.80 20.63
N PHE A 480 0.63 42.50 20.01
CA PHE A 480 0.95 42.29 18.59
C PHE A 480 2.33 41.71 18.36
N PHE A 481 3.29 41.97 19.26
CA PHE A 481 4.69 41.63 19.05
C PHE A 481 5.20 40.64 20.08
N SER A 482 6.10 39.76 19.65
CA SER A 482 6.82 38.87 20.55
C SER A 482 7.87 39.66 21.38
N SER A 483 7.82 39.51 22.70
CA SER A 483 8.72 40.19 23.67
C SER A 483 9.88 39.30 24.10
N VAL A 484 10.44 38.55 23.15
CA VAL A 484 11.35 37.45 23.39
C VAL A 484 12.81 37.90 23.53
N SER A 485 13.55 37.21 24.40
CA SER A 485 14.98 37.47 24.65
C SER A 485 15.83 37.30 23.36
N SER A 486 17.02 37.90 23.33
CA SER A 486 17.94 37.73 22.20
C SER A 486 18.36 36.28 21.99
N GLN A 487 18.54 35.51 23.08
CA GLN A 487 18.94 34.12 23.03
C GLN A 487 17.88 33.22 22.38
N GLN A 488 16.61 33.40 22.77
CA GLN A 488 15.49 32.64 22.19
C GLN A 488 15.30 32.97 20.70
N ARG A 489 15.57 34.22 20.29
CA ARG A 489 15.60 34.62 18.87
C ARG A 489 16.76 34.03 18.09
N GLU A 490 17.96 34.04 18.64
CA GLU A 490 19.12 33.40 18.00
C GLU A 490 18.93 31.88 17.86
N ALA A 491 18.23 31.24 18.80
CA ALA A 491 17.98 29.81 18.78
C ALA A 491 17.18 29.37 17.55
N ILE A 492 16.18 30.15 17.12
CA ILE A 492 15.32 29.82 15.97
C ILE A 492 15.88 30.28 14.62
N ARG A 493 16.90 31.16 14.61
CA ARG A 493 17.54 31.64 13.37
C ARG A 493 18.56 30.67 12.80
N LEU A 494 19.31 30.01 13.68
CA LEU A 494 20.30 29.02 13.31
C LEU A 494 19.73 27.62 13.55
N GLY A 495 19.55 26.86 12.48
CA GLY A 495 18.98 25.51 12.57
C GLY A 495 19.76 24.57 13.50
N THR A 496 21.08 24.72 13.58
CA THR A 496 21.94 23.99 14.55
C THR A 496 21.61 24.31 16.02
N LYS A 497 21.28 25.56 16.35
CA LYS A 497 20.87 25.95 17.71
C LYS A 497 19.44 25.49 17.99
N TRP A 498 18.55 25.65 17.02
CA TRP A 498 17.17 25.18 17.12
C TRP A 498 17.11 23.69 17.43
N ALA A 499 17.90 22.89 16.71
CA ALA A 499 17.94 21.44 16.89
C ALA A 499 18.43 21.02 18.29
N LYS A 500 19.29 21.84 18.94
CA LYS A 500 19.71 21.60 20.32
C LYS A 500 18.58 21.85 21.32
N VAL A 501 17.74 22.86 21.07
CA VAL A 501 16.58 23.18 21.91
C VAL A 501 15.49 22.13 21.74
N GLN A 502 15.21 21.70 20.51
CA GLN A 502 14.14 20.73 20.19
C GLN A 502 14.61 19.27 20.19
N LYS A 503 15.64 18.94 20.99
CA LYS A 503 16.29 17.63 20.98
C LYS A 503 15.31 16.48 21.28
N GLU A 504 14.32 16.71 22.13
CA GLU A 504 13.33 15.70 22.50
C GLU A 504 12.40 15.37 21.33
N ILE A 505 11.79 16.39 20.72
CA ILE A 505 10.93 16.23 19.54
C ILE A 505 11.72 15.60 18.38
N ILE A 506 12.97 16.00 18.17
CA ILE A 506 13.82 15.45 17.10
C ILE A 506 14.20 13.99 17.33
N LYS A 507 14.20 13.49 18.58
CA LYS A 507 14.40 12.05 18.84
C LYS A 507 13.19 11.22 18.44
N GLU A 508 11.99 11.79 18.46
CA GLU A 508 10.77 11.12 18.00
C GLU A 508 10.62 11.15 16.47
N VAL A 509 11.44 11.98 15.80
CA VAL A 509 11.39 12.16 14.34
C VAL A 509 11.99 10.96 13.59
N PHE A 510 13.06 10.37 14.12
CA PHE A 510 13.84 9.28 13.52
C PHE A 510 13.62 8.00 14.30
#